data_AF-A0A8T5USU9-F1
#
_entry.id   AF-A0A8T5USU9-F1
#
_cell.length_a   1.000
_cell.length_b   1.000
_cell.length_c   1.000
_cell.angle_alpha   90.00
_cell.angle_beta   90.00
_cell.angle_gamma   90.00
#
_symmetry.space_group_name_H-M   'P 1'
#
loop_
_entity.id
_entity.type
_entity.pdbx_description
1 polymer ?
#
loop_
_entity_poly.entity_id
_entity_poly.type
_entity_poly.pdbx_seq_one_letter_code
_entity_poly.pdbx_strand_id
1 'polypeptide(L)'
;MTENIHIYRELQKHLDTLPIGYPATESGVEIKLLKQLYTPEEAKIASKLSFSFESLENIYERNDNKEMSIHDLEQLLDNSVSKGATVVKKEGNKKYYANNMFMIGIYDMQSHRNSENLLEFWEDSSQYFKEGMDEEFLRSGICQFRVIPIEKSITLEQQITSNDDIRKIIENVKGPIVVNDCVCRHKKDVHGEPCKQTNLRETCFVLSDIFSQIYIDQGWGRQISKEEALEIISKTEEDGLVYEIGNSQTPGSLCCCCGCCCGYLSDMKELPKPTEFLTSNYYAELDSEICTGCGTCLDRCQMNALTLVDEISTVNRDNCIGCGACVPTCPTEAMNLRKKEKEIIPPKDWDALYAEILNKK
;
A
#
# COMPACT_ATOMS: atom_id res chain seq x y z
N MET A 1 -4.81 -3.93 34.76
CA MET A 1 -4.50 -4.23 33.33
C MET A 1 -5.70 -4.77 32.54
N THR A 2 -6.79 -5.18 33.19
CA THR A 2 -8.01 -5.74 32.57
C THR A 2 -9.13 -4.74 32.28
N GLU A 3 -9.05 -3.49 32.77
CA GLU A 3 -10.22 -2.60 32.84
C GLU A 3 -10.81 -2.17 31.49
N ASN A 4 -10.03 -2.11 30.41
CA ASN A 4 -10.52 -1.59 29.12
C ASN A 4 -10.47 -2.58 27.96
N ILE A 5 -10.22 -3.88 28.21
CA ILE A 5 -10.08 -4.86 27.12
C ILE A 5 -11.36 -4.98 26.27
N HIS A 6 -12.52 -4.82 26.89
CA HIS A 6 -13.81 -4.86 26.21
C HIS A 6 -13.93 -3.73 25.15
N ILE A 7 -13.44 -2.52 25.45
CA ILE A 7 -13.49 -1.37 24.52
C ILE A 7 -12.69 -1.66 23.25
N TYR A 8 -11.46 -2.18 23.40
CA TYR A 8 -10.63 -2.52 22.24
C TYR A 8 -11.20 -3.70 21.45
N ARG A 9 -11.88 -4.64 22.12
CA ARG A 9 -12.58 -5.74 21.45
C ARG A 9 -13.81 -5.26 20.68
N GLU A 10 -14.52 -4.26 21.18
CA GLU A 10 -15.61 -3.61 20.43
C GLU A 10 -15.07 -2.87 19.21
N LEU A 11 -13.98 -2.11 19.36
CA LEU A 11 -13.31 -1.46 18.23
C LEU A 11 -12.85 -2.49 17.19
N GLN A 12 -12.15 -3.55 17.61
CA GLN A 12 -11.69 -4.63 16.72
C GLN A 12 -12.86 -5.20 15.91
N LYS A 13 -13.95 -5.59 16.58
CA LYS A 13 -15.15 -6.11 15.90
C LYS A 13 -15.74 -5.13 14.91
N HIS A 14 -15.78 -3.84 15.26
CA HIS A 14 -16.25 -2.78 14.37
C HIS A 14 -15.35 -2.64 13.14
N LEU A 15 -14.03 -2.53 13.33
CA LEU A 15 -13.06 -2.47 12.24
C LEU A 15 -13.12 -3.71 11.33
N ASP A 16 -13.46 -4.88 11.89
CA ASP A 16 -13.62 -6.12 11.13
C ASP A 16 -14.84 -6.15 10.20
N THR A 17 -15.79 -5.22 10.38
CA THR A 17 -16.92 -5.03 9.47
C THR A 17 -16.60 -4.16 8.25
N LEU A 18 -15.43 -3.51 8.24
CA LEU A 18 -15.04 -2.58 7.18
C LEU A 18 -14.62 -3.32 5.88
N PRO A 19 -14.46 -2.61 4.74
CA PRO A 19 -14.11 -3.23 3.46
C PRO A 19 -12.90 -4.16 3.54
N ILE A 20 -11.88 -3.77 4.29
CA ILE A 20 -10.76 -4.63 4.70
C ILE A 20 -10.91 -4.85 6.19
N GLY A 21 -11.09 -6.11 6.58
CA GLY A 21 -11.37 -6.46 7.96
C GLY A 21 -10.16 -6.24 8.86
N TYR A 22 -10.39 -6.44 10.15
CA TYR A 22 -9.39 -6.35 11.20
C TYR A 22 -9.62 -7.57 12.09
N PRO A 23 -9.29 -8.77 11.57
CA PRO A 23 -9.68 -10.03 12.18
C PRO A 23 -9.08 -10.19 13.58
N ALA A 24 -9.80 -10.90 14.43
CA ALA A 24 -9.28 -11.32 15.74
C ALA A 24 -8.25 -12.44 15.56
N THR A 25 -7.22 -12.44 16.41
CA THR A 25 -6.20 -13.51 16.43
C THR A 25 -6.25 -14.29 17.73
N GLU A 26 -5.71 -15.51 17.72
CA GLU A 26 -5.57 -16.32 18.93
C GLU A 26 -4.61 -15.69 19.94
N SER A 27 -3.53 -15.05 19.47
CA SER A 27 -2.55 -14.39 20.33
C SER A 27 -3.07 -13.09 20.97
N GLY A 28 -4.06 -12.45 20.36
CA GLY A 28 -4.55 -11.14 20.75
C GLY A 28 -3.63 -9.98 20.32
N VAL A 29 -2.69 -10.21 19.41
CA VAL A 29 -1.75 -9.17 18.91
C VAL A 29 -2.48 -7.99 18.26
N GLU A 30 -3.62 -8.22 17.63
CA GLU A 30 -4.48 -7.19 17.04
C GLU A 30 -4.98 -6.19 18.09
N ILE A 31 -5.26 -6.66 19.32
CA ILE A 31 -5.66 -5.79 20.43
C ILE A 31 -4.47 -5.03 21.00
N LYS A 32 -3.29 -5.67 21.00
CA LYS A 32 -2.04 -5.03 21.41
C LYS A 32 -1.71 -3.86 20.47
N LEU A 33 -1.86 -4.04 19.16
CA LEU A 33 -1.73 -2.98 18.16
C LEU A 33 -2.74 -1.85 18.38
N LEU A 34 -4.02 -2.17 18.60
CA LEU A 34 -5.03 -1.12 18.87
C LEU A 34 -4.69 -0.28 20.10
N LYS A 35 -4.13 -0.88 21.16
CA LYS A 35 -3.68 -0.14 22.36
C LYS A 35 -2.48 0.77 22.11
N GLN A 36 -1.66 0.47 21.10
CA GLN A 36 -0.55 1.34 20.70
C GLN A 36 -1.01 2.53 19.85
N LEU A 37 -2.19 2.43 19.22
CA LEU A 37 -2.75 3.41 18.31
C LEU A 37 -3.83 4.28 18.96
N TYR A 38 -4.59 3.73 19.91
CA TYR A 38 -5.74 4.36 20.53
C TYR A 38 -5.63 4.31 22.06
N THR A 39 -5.94 5.43 22.69
CA THR A 39 -6.40 5.48 24.08
C THR A 39 -7.79 4.83 24.19
N PRO A 40 -8.25 4.45 25.40
CA PRO A 40 -9.59 3.88 25.57
C PRO A 40 -10.71 4.80 25.06
N GLU A 41 -10.59 6.11 25.28
CA GLU A 41 -11.57 7.10 24.84
C GLU A 41 -11.58 7.22 23.31
N GLU A 42 -10.41 7.29 22.68
CA GLU A 42 -10.33 7.30 21.21
C GLU A 42 -10.86 6.01 20.61
N ALA A 43 -10.57 4.85 21.21
CA ALA A 43 -11.06 3.56 20.73
C ALA A 43 -12.60 3.48 20.77
N LYS A 44 -13.21 4.03 21.81
CA LYS A 44 -14.68 4.10 21.96
C LYS A 44 -15.33 5.03 20.93
N ILE A 45 -14.65 6.10 20.52
CA ILE A 45 -15.15 6.97 19.44
C ILE A 45 -14.94 6.30 18.08
N ALA A 46 -13.77 5.72 17.84
CA ALA A 46 -13.44 5.03 16.60
C ALA A 46 -14.38 3.84 16.31
N SER A 47 -14.89 3.15 17.34
CA SER A 47 -15.88 2.07 17.15
C SER A 47 -17.25 2.56 16.63
N LYS A 48 -17.42 3.88 16.47
CA LYS A 48 -18.63 4.52 15.93
C LYS A 48 -18.37 5.31 14.65
N LEU A 49 -17.14 5.30 14.11
CA LEU A 49 -16.81 5.97 12.86
C LEU A 49 -17.02 5.04 11.67
N SER A 50 -17.55 5.56 10.56
CA SER A 50 -17.52 4.85 9.28
C SER A 50 -16.13 4.93 8.63
N PHE A 51 -15.89 4.12 7.61
CA PHE A 51 -14.77 4.32 6.67
C PHE A 51 -15.04 5.49 5.69
N SER A 52 -16.30 5.92 5.56
CA SER A 52 -16.67 7.15 4.84
C SER A 52 -16.54 8.37 5.73
N PHE A 53 -16.11 9.50 5.15
CA PHE A 53 -15.97 10.76 5.87
C PHE A 53 -17.31 11.32 6.37
N GLU A 54 -17.38 11.59 7.67
CA GLU A 54 -18.55 12.14 8.34
C GLU A 54 -18.20 13.46 9.04
N SER A 55 -19.11 14.44 9.04
CA SER A 55 -18.82 15.72 9.69
C SER A 55 -18.69 15.58 11.21
N LEU A 56 -17.85 16.43 11.81
CA LEU A 56 -17.67 16.49 13.26
C LEU A 56 -19.00 16.61 14.01
N GLU A 57 -19.94 17.40 13.48
CA GLU A 57 -21.27 17.60 14.09
C GLU A 57 -22.10 16.31 14.10
N ASN A 58 -22.09 15.54 13.01
CA ASN A 58 -22.81 14.27 12.96
C ASN A 58 -22.20 13.23 13.92
N ILE A 59 -20.87 13.20 14.03
CA ILE A 59 -20.15 12.34 15.00
C ILE A 59 -20.49 12.75 16.44
N TYR A 60 -20.59 14.05 16.69
CA TYR A 60 -20.95 14.59 17.99
C TYR A 60 -22.38 14.23 18.41
N GLU A 61 -23.35 14.32 17.50
CA GLU A 61 -24.76 13.98 17.78
C GLU A 61 -24.94 12.52 18.23
N ARG A 62 -24.20 11.59 17.59
CA ARG A 62 -24.21 10.15 17.93
C ARG A 62 -23.29 9.78 19.10
N ASN A 63 -22.57 10.74 19.68
CA ASN A 63 -21.75 10.48 20.85
C ASN A 63 -22.63 10.30 22.10
N ASP A 64 -22.39 9.21 22.83
CA ASP A 64 -23.15 8.88 24.04
C ASP A 64 -22.64 9.68 25.25
N ASN A 65 -21.41 10.17 25.18
CA ASN A 65 -20.83 10.99 26.25
C ASN A 65 -21.33 12.43 26.14
N LYS A 66 -22.42 12.74 26.85
CA LYS A 66 -23.03 14.08 26.87
C LYS A 66 -22.24 15.13 27.68
N GLU A 67 -21.19 14.72 28.40
CA GLU A 67 -20.30 15.63 29.13
C GLU A 67 -19.16 16.15 28.23
N MET A 68 -18.82 15.42 27.17
CA MET A 68 -17.79 15.81 26.20
C MET A 68 -18.31 16.93 25.32
N SER A 69 -17.56 18.03 25.19
CA SER A 69 -17.91 19.09 24.24
C SER A 69 -17.51 18.71 22.80
N ILE A 70 -18.05 19.41 21.80
CA ILE A 70 -17.66 19.20 20.40
C ILE A 70 -16.17 19.50 20.16
N HIS A 71 -15.61 20.47 20.91
CA HIS A 71 -14.19 20.80 20.87
C HIS A 71 -13.33 19.68 21.47
N ASP A 72 -13.77 19.06 22.57
CA ASP A 72 -13.05 17.92 23.15
C ASP A 72 -13.06 16.71 22.22
N LEU A 73 -14.19 16.46 21.54
CA LEU A 73 -14.30 15.42 20.51
C LEU A 73 -13.36 15.71 19.33
N GLU A 74 -13.30 16.95 18.87
CA GLU A 74 -12.40 17.37 17.80
C GLU A 74 -10.95 17.11 18.18
N GLN A 75 -10.52 17.53 19.38
CA GLN A 75 -9.16 17.33 19.86
C GLN A 75 -8.80 15.84 19.97
N LEU A 76 -9.75 15.01 20.44
CA LEU A 76 -9.57 13.56 20.54
C LEU A 76 -9.42 12.91 19.16
N LEU A 77 -10.22 13.33 18.18
CA LEU A 77 -10.11 12.85 16.80
C LEU A 77 -8.81 13.33 16.15
N ASP A 78 -8.44 14.61 16.31
CA ASP A 78 -7.17 15.16 15.83
C ASP A 78 -5.95 14.43 16.43
N ASN A 79 -6.00 14.06 17.70
CA ASN A 79 -4.95 13.25 18.34
C ASN A 79 -4.87 11.84 17.71
N SER A 80 -6.01 11.22 17.41
CA SER A 80 -6.06 9.93 16.71
C SER A 80 -5.52 10.05 15.27
N VAL A 81 -5.82 11.15 14.57
CA VAL A 81 -5.24 11.49 13.27
C VAL A 81 -3.74 11.67 13.38
N SER A 82 -3.21 12.34 14.41
CA SER A 82 -1.76 12.53 14.58
C SER A 82 -0.97 11.23 14.81
N LYS A 83 -1.66 10.10 14.99
CA LYS A 83 -1.09 8.75 15.08
C LYS A 83 -1.33 7.91 13.82
N GLY A 84 -1.98 8.47 12.80
CA GLY A 84 -2.38 7.77 11.57
C GLY A 84 -3.51 6.76 11.75
N ALA A 85 -4.15 6.75 12.93
CA ALA A 85 -5.14 5.74 13.30
C ALA A 85 -6.52 6.04 12.70
N THR A 86 -6.90 7.32 12.68
CA THR A 86 -8.07 7.85 11.95
C THR A 86 -7.61 8.85 10.89
N VAL A 87 -8.52 9.23 10.00
CA VAL A 87 -8.23 10.16 8.89
C VAL A 87 -9.18 11.35 8.93
N VAL A 88 -8.71 12.49 8.41
CA VAL A 88 -9.48 13.73 8.36
C VAL A 88 -9.48 14.33 6.96
N LYS A 89 -10.64 14.81 6.52
CA LYS A 89 -10.81 15.66 5.34
C LYS A 89 -11.22 17.05 5.80
N LYS A 90 -10.59 18.09 5.25
CA LYS A 90 -10.92 19.50 5.53
C LYS A 90 -11.62 20.11 4.33
N GLU A 91 -12.75 20.77 4.56
CA GLU A 91 -13.44 21.58 3.55
C GLU A 91 -13.77 22.96 4.16
N GLY A 92 -12.96 23.97 3.79
CA GLY A 92 -13.02 25.29 4.44
C GLY A 92 -12.72 25.16 5.94
N ASN A 93 -13.64 25.62 6.79
CA ASN A 93 -13.51 25.55 8.25
C ASN A 93 -14.14 24.28 8.85
N LYS A 94 -14.62 23.34 8.02
CA LYS A 94 -15.25 22.10 8.48
C LYS A 94 -14.28 20.93 8.40
N LYS A 95 -14.35 20.05 9.38
CA LYS A 95 -13.61 18.78 9.42
C LYS A 95 -14.56 17.60 9.33
N TYR A 96 -14.12 16.60 8.59
CA TYR A 96 -14.80 15.34 8.42
C TYR A 96 -13.83 14.22 8.78
N TYR A 97 -14.28 13.24 9.56
CA TYR A 97 -13.43 12.15 10.04
C TYR A 97 -13.95 10.80 9.57
N ALA A 98 -13.03 9.84 9.44
CA ALA A 98 -13.34 8.45 9.15
C ALA A 98 -12.33 7.52 9.83
N ASN A 99 -12.72 6.26 9.99
CA ASN A 99 -11.81 5.18 10.31
C ASN A 99 -10.88 4.90 9.14
N ASN A 100 -9.64 4.59 9.48
CA ASN A 100 -8.64 4.13 8.52
C ASN A 100 -8.57 2.59 8.51
N MET A 101 -8.15 2.00 7.41
CA MET A 101 -7.91 0.56 7.30
C MET A 101 -6.52 0.26 7.85
N PHE A 102 -6.28 -0.95 8.37
CA PHE A 102 -4.94 -1.29 8.84
C PHE A 102 -3.90 -1.25 7.72
N MET A 103 -4.23 -1.83 6.56
CA MET A 103 -3.48 -1.74 5.31
C MET A 103 -4.44 -1.78 4.11
N ILE A 104 -4.38 -0.87 3.14
CA ILE A 104 -3.57 0.36 3.07
C ILE A 104 -4.12 1.39 4.05
N GLY A 105 -3.27 2.02 4.87
CA GLY A 105 -3.72 3.02 5.83
C GLY A 105 -2.83 3.15 7.05
N ILE A 106 -3.33 2.71 8.20
CA ILE A 106 -2.67 2.89 9.50
C ILE A 106 -1.21 2.45 9.43
N TYR A 107 -0.95 1.25 8.90
CA TYR A 107 0.39 0.68 8.79
C TYR A 107 1.36 1.59 8.01
N ASP A 108 0.94 2.06 6.83
CA ASP A 108 1.77 2.88 5.93
C ASP A 108 2.08 4.25 6.54
N MET A 109 1.18 4.76 7.37
CA MET A 109 1.31 6.04 8.05
C MET A 109 2.23 5.99 9.28
N GLN A 110 2.85 4.86 9.64
CA GLN A 110 3.69 4.80 10.85
C GLN A 110 5.17 5.14 10.63
N SER A 111 5.61 5.39 9.39
CA SER A 111 7.03 5.65 9.08
C SER A 111 7.58 6.91 9.75
N HIS A 112 6.73 7.85 10.15
CA HIS A 112 7.12 9.09 10.82
C HIS A 112 7.44 8.95 12.33
N ARG A 113 7.16 7.81 12.96
CA ARG A 113 7.23 7.67 14.44
C ARG A 113 8.67 7.52 14.91
N ASN A 114 9.00 8.16 16.05
CA ASN A 114 10.31 8.00 16.69
C ASN A 114 10.40 6.70 17.54
N SER A 115 11.65 6.25 17.73
CA SER A 115 12.08 4.86 17.93
C SER A 115 11.66 4.12 19.21
N GLU A 116 11.22 4.78 20.28
CA GLU A 116 11.16 4.13 21.60
C GLU A 116 10.19 2.94 21.68
N ASN A 117 9.11 2.93 20.90
CA ASN A 117 8.16 1.79 20.83
C ASN A 117 7.90 1.32 19.38
N LEU A 118 8.74 1.74 18.44
CA LEU A 118 8.53 1.47 17.03
C LEU A 118 8.90 0.03 16.65
N LEU A 119 9.94 -0.52 17.28
CA LEU A 119 10.33 -1.92 17.08
C LEU A 119 9.19 -2.86 17.50
N GLU A 120 8.61 -2.63 18.68
CA GLU A 120 7.47 -3.41 19.18
C GLU A 120 6.27 -3.33 18.22
N PHE A 121 5.94 -2.14 17.72
CA PHE A 121 4.87 -1.98 16.72
C PHE A 121 5.14 -2.82 15.47
N TRP A 122 6.36 -2.83 14.95
CA TRP A 122 6.71 -3.60 13.76
C TRP A 122 6.72 -5.11 14.00
N GLU A 123 7.16 -5.56 15.17
CA GLU A 123 7.11 -6.97 15.57
C GLU A 123 5.66 -7.45 15.68
N ASP A 124 4.82 -6.70 16.41
CA ASP A 124 3.41 -6.99 16.57
C ASP A 124 2.66 -6.95 15.23
N SER A 125 2.96 -5.97 14.37
CA SER A 125 2.37 -5.90 13.03
C SER A 125 2.78 -7.10 12.19
N SER A 126 4.04 -7.53 12.25
CA SER A 126 4.54 -8.69 11.50
C SER A 126 3.91 -10.01 11.98
N GLN A 127 3.64 -10.12 13.27
CA GLN A 127 2.86 -11.24 13.82
C GLN A 127 1.40 -11.16 13.36
N TYR A 128 0.80 -9.98 13.37
CA TYR A 128 -0.59 -9.78 12.97
C TYR A 128 -0.84 -10.09 11.49
N PHE A 129 0.11 -9.77 10.60
CA PHE A 129 0.05 -10.19 9.20
C PHE A 129 -0.10 -11.70 9.05
N LYS A 130 0.79 -12.45 9.69
CA LYS A 130 0.83 -13.91 9.63
C LYS A 130 -0.39 -14.59 10.28
N GLU A 131 -0.93 -14.01 11.36
CA GLU A 131 -2.02 -14.63 12.12
C GLU A 131 -3.42 -14.27 11.61
N GLY A 132 -3.58 -13.20 10.82
CA GLY A 132 -4.92 -12.81 10.35
C GLY A 132 -4.97 -11.91 9.12
N MET A 133 -4.11 -10.90 9.00
CA MET A 133 -4.28 -9.93 7.90
C MET A 133 -3.98 -10.51 6.52
N ASP A 134 -3.05 -11.45 6.37
CA ASP A 134 -2.71 -12.03 5.05
C ASP A 134 -3.91 -12.75 4.44
N GLU A 135 -4.62 -13.56 5.22
CA GLU A 135 -5.85 -14.23 4.78
C GLU A 135 -6.94 -13.20 4.45
N GLU A 136 -7.11 -12.19 5.31
CA GLU A 136 -8.11 -11.15 5.11
C GLU A 136 -7.88 -10.34 3.83
N PHE A 137 -6.62 -10.00 3.55
CA PHE A 137 -6.22 -9.23 2.36
C PHE A 137 -6.51 -9.99 1.06
N LEU A 138 -6.45 -11.32 1.11
CA LEU A 138 -6.71 -12.20 -0.03
C LEU A 138 -8.18 -12.63 -0.13
N ARG A 139 -8.96 -12.51 0.95
CA ARG A 139 -10.32 -13.06 1.10
C ARG A 139 -11.30 -12.68 -0.01
N SER A 140 -11.28 -11.41 -0.45
CA SER A 140 -12.18 -10.92 -1.51
C SER A 140 -11.76 -11.35 -2.92
N GLY A 141 -10.51 -11.81 -3.09
CA GLY A 141 -9.89 -12.00 -4.40
C GLY A 141 -9.75 -10.70 -5.21
N ILE A 142 -9.92 -9.53 -4.59
CA ILE A 142 -9.69 -8.22 -5.20
C ILE A 142 -8.61 -7.52 -4.38
N CYS A 143 -7.44 -7.35 -4.97
CA CYS A 143 -6.34 -6.65 -4.32
C CYS A 143 -6.53 -5.13 -4.35
N GLN A 144 -6.11 -4.47 -3.26
CA GLN A 144 -6.05 -3.01 -3.17
C GLN A 144 -4.90 -2.40 -3.99
N PHE A 145 -3.93 -3.21 -4.39
CA PHE A 145 -2.81 -2.84 -5.25
C PHE A 145 -2.93 -3.47 -6.63
N ARG A 146 -2.34 -2.79 -7.61
CA ARG A 146 -2.05 -3.34 -8.94
C ARG A 146 -0.61 -3.02 -9.31
N VAL A 147 -0.06 -3.84 -10.19
CA VAL A 147 1.29 -3.67 -10.72
C VAL A 147 1.21 -3.04 -12.09
N ILE A 148 1.99 -1.99 -12.30
CA ILE A 148 2.16 -1.36 -13.61
C ILE A 148 3.59 -1.56 -14.12
N PRO A 149 3.80 -1.61 -15.44
CA PRO A 149 5.14 -1.72 -16.01
C PRO A 149 6.04 -0.52 -15.67
N ILE A 150 7.34 -0.76 -15.55
CA ILE A 150 8.33 0.32 -15.53
C ILE A 150 8.41 1.00 -16.91
N GLU A 151 8.72 2.30 -16.95
CA GLU A 151 8.69 3.11 -18.17
C GLU A 151 9.60 2.52 -19.26
N LYS A 152 10.83 2.14 -18.88
CA LYS A 152 11.83 1.58 -19.79
C LYS A 152 11.46 0.22 -20.41
N SER A 153 10.43 -0.46 -19.91
CA SER A 153 10.01 -1.77 -20.42
C SER A 153 8.96 -1.72 -21.54
N ILE A 154 8.51 -0.51 -21.87
CA ILE A 154 7.38 -0.25 -22.75
C ILE A 154 7.91 0.01 -24.17
N THR A 155 7.48 -0.77 -25.15
CA THR A 155 7.82 -0.55 -26.56
C THR A 155 6.82 0.38 -27.25
N LEU A 156 7.23 1.08 -28.31
CA LEU A 156 6.35 1.99 -29.09
C LEU A 156 5.11 1.29 -29.67
N GLU A 157 5.18 -0.02 -29.89
CA GLU A 157 4.09 -0.84 -30.43
C GLU A 157 3.03 -1.19 -29.38
N GLN A 158 3.41 -1.16 -28.10
CA GLN A 158 2.49 -1.39 -26.99
C GLN A 158 1.68 -0.11 -26.74
N GLN A 159 0.44 -0.08 -27.22
CA GLN A 159 -0.52 0.98 -26.86
C GLN A 159 -0.90 0.83 -25.38
N ILE A 160 -0.13 1.48 -24.52
CA ILE A 160 -0.42 1.52 -23.08
C ILE A 160 -1.56 2.50 -22.82
N THR A 161 -2.57 2.00 -22.11
CA THR A 161 -3.69 2.81 -21.67
C THR A 161 -3.24 3.76 -20.56
N SER A 162 -3.91 4.90 -20.39
CA SER A 162 -3.55 5.88 -19.37
C SER A 162 -3.48 5.31 -17.95
N ASN A 163 -4.13 4.17 -17.71
CA ASN A 163 -4.17 3.52 -16.41
C ASN A 163 -2.86 2.79 -16.08
N ASP A 164 -2.08 2.32 -17.04
CA ASP A 164 -0.85 1.54 -16.77
C ASP A 164 0.43 2.30 -17.11
N ASP A 165 0.33 3.61 -17.38
CA ASP A 165 1.43 4.49 -17.74
C ASP A 165 1.76 5.39 -16.54
N ILE A 166 2.88 5.10 -15.86
CA ILE A 166 3.26 5.83 -14.66
C ILE A 166 3.41 7.34 -14.89
N ARG A 167 3.95 7.75 -16.04
CA ARG A 167 4.14 9.17 -16.38
C ARG A 167 2.80 9.86 -16.51
N LYS A 168 1.87 9.27 -17.27
CA LYS A 168 0.51 9.82 -17.41
C LYS A 168 -0.23 9.86 -16.07
N ILE A 169 -0.04 8.88 -15.20
CA ILE A 169 -0.65 8.87 -13.87
C ILE A 169 -0.17 10.08 -13.07
N ILE A 170 1.15 10.30 -12.98
CA ILE A 170 1.74 11.45 -12.28
C ILE A 170 1.29 12.78 -12.91
N GLU A 171 1.27 12.87 -14.24
CA GLU A 171 0.80 14.05 -14.97
C GLU A 171 -0.68 14.36 -14.70
N ASN A 172 -1.51 13.32 -14.47
CA ASN A 172 -2.93 13.47 -14.23
C ASN A 172 -3.30 13.83 -12.78
N VAL A 173 -2.37 13.69 -11.82
CA VAL A 173 -2.60 14.12 -10.43
C VAL A 173 -2.98 15.60 -10.39
N LYS A 174 -4.09 15.91 -9.72
CA LYS A 174 -4.65 17.27 -9.63
C LYS A 174 -4.25 18.00 -8.35
N GLY A 175 -4.11 17.25 -7.25
CA GLY A 175 -3.72 17.76 -5.94
C GLY A 175 -2.19 17.78 -5.73
N PRO A 176 -1.74 18.03 -4.50
CA PRO A 176 -0.34 17.89 -4.14
C PRO A 176 0.12 16.43 -4.30
N ILE A 177 1.39 16.27 -4.66
CA ILE A 177 2.09 14.98 -4.62
C ILE A 177 3.00 15.03 -3.41
N VAL A 178 2.92 14.04 -2.54
CA VAL A 178 3.79 13.91 -1.37
C VAL A 178 4.63 12.66 -1.51
N VAL A 179 5.90 12.75 -1.12
CA VAL A 179 6.77 11.59 -0.91
C VAL A 179 7.16 11.48 0.55
N ASN A 180 7.27 10.24 1.04
CA ASN A 180 7.74 9.90 2.37
C ASN A 180 8.63 8.66 2.35
N ASP A 181 9.23 8.37 3.50
CA ASP A 181 10.05 7.18 3.68
C ASP A 181 9.23 5.90 3.54
N CYS A 182 9.73 4.98 2.70
CA CYS A 182 9.13 3.67 2.50
C CYS A 182 9.02 2.91 3.82
N VAL A 183 7.79 2.69 4.28
CA VAL A 183 7.47 2.01 5.54
C VAL A 183 8.16 0.66 5.69
N CYS A 184 8.25 -0.11 4.59
CA CYS A 184 8.88 -1.43 4.60
C CYS A 184 10.41 -1.36 4.75
N ARG A 185 11.07 -0.38 4.12
CA ARG A 185 12.52 -0.15 4.29
C ARG A 185 12.82 0.43 5.66
N HIS A 186 11.99 1.35 6.13
CA HIS A 186 12.11 1.92 7.46
C HIS A 186 12.01 0.83 8.55
N LYS A 187 11.01 -0.06 8.46
CA LYS A 187 10.93 -1.26 9.31
C LYS A 187 12.23 -2.07 9.28
N LYS A 188 12.77 -2.33 8.09
CA LYS A 188 14.03 -3.07 7.90
C LYS A 188 15.24 -2.36 8.52
N ASP A 189 15.35 -1.04 8.38
CA ASP A 189 16.39 -0.23 9.00
C ASP A 189 16.32 -0.31 10.54
N VAL A 190 15.11 -0.24 11.12
CA VAL A 190 14.89 -0.37 12.58
C VAL A 190 15.33 -1.74 13.11
N HIS A 191 15.22 -2.80 12.31
CA HIS A 191 15.68 -4.15 12.67
C HIS A 191 17.18 -4.37 12.40
N GLY A 192 17.92 -3.35 11.93
CA GLY A 192 19.34 -3.48 11.59
C GLY A 192 19.59 -4.27 10.30
N GLU A 193 18.58 -4.43 9.46
CA GLU A 193 18.64 -5.17 8.18
C GLU A 193 18.36 -4.23 7.00
N PRO A 194 19.20 -3.21 6.74
CA PRO A 194 18.88 -2.19 5.75
C PRO A 194 18.69 -2.77 4.34
N CYS A 195 17.94 -2.03 3.53
CA CYS A 195 17.64 -2.39 2.14
C CYS A 195 18.92 -2.72 1.36
N LYS A 196 18.94 -3.90 0.72
CA LYS A 196 20.05 -4.36 -0.12
C LYS A 196 19.94 -3.89 -1.58
N GLN A 197 18.77 -3.39 -1.98
CA GLN A 197 18.50 -2.98 -3.36
C GLN A 197 18.81 -1.51 -3.62
N THR A 198 18.54 -0.62 -2.65
CA THR A 198 18.68 0.83 -2.84
C THR A 198 18.91 1.56 -1.51
N ASN A 199 19.59 2.70 -1.61
CA ASN A 199 19.74 3.65 -0.51
C ASN A 199 18.65 4.73 -0.50
N LEU A 200 17.79 4.81 -1.52
CA LEU A 200 16.66 5.73 -1.53
C LEU A 200 15.65 5.32 -0.45
N ARG A 201 15.16 6.29 0.32
CA ARG A 201 14.15 6.08 1.37
C ARG A 201 12.83 6.70 1.00
N GLU A 202 12.85 7.90 0.44
CA GLU A 202 11.70 8.59 -0.14
C GLU A 202 11.22 7.93 -1.45
N THR A 203 10.51 6.80 -1.34
CA THR A 203 9.99 6.05 -2.48
C THR A 203 8.56 5.56 -2.28
N CYS A 204 7.84 6.18 -1.34
CA CYS A 204 6.42 5.96 -1.09
C CYS A 204 5.69 7.27 -1.35
N PHE A 205 4.83 7.27 -2.36
CA PHE A 205 4.13 8.44 -2.87
C PHE A 205 2.68 8.42 -2.42
N VAL A 206 2.20 9.57 -1.99
CA VAL A 206 0.80 9.85 -1.73
C VAL A 206 0.31 10.77 -2.85
N LEU A 207 -0.70 10.30 -3.57
CA LEU A 207 -1.23 10.92 -4.80
C LEU A 207 -2.69 11.39 -4.62
N SER A 208 -3.36 10.95 -3.56
CA SER A 208 -4.69 11.44 -3.18
C SER A 208 -4.60 12.81 -2.55
N ASP A 209 -5.49 13.72 -2.95
CA ASP A 209 -5.56 15.09 -2.42
C ASP A 209 -5.77 15.10 -0.89
N ILE A 210 -6.72 14.30 -0.40
CA ILE A 210 -7.05 14.21 1.03
C ILE A 210 -5.86 13.70 1.84
N PHE A 211 -5.28 12.58 1.43
CA PHE A 211 -4.15 11.98 2.16
C PHE A 211 -2.91 12.84 2.06
N SER A 212 -2.62 13.44 0.89
CA SER A 212 -1.48 14.34 0.73
C SER A 212 -1.59 15.54 1.67
N GLN A 213 -2.79 16.12 1.84
CA GLN A 213 -2.99 17.20 2.81
C GLN A 213 -2.76 16.73 4.25
N ILE A 214 -3.19 15.52 4.63
CA ILE A 214 -2.90 14.96 5.96
C ILE A 214 -1.39 14.86 6.17
N TYR A 215 -0.65 14.29 5.22
CA TYR A 215 0.80 14.15 5.34
C TYR A 215 1.52 15.50 5.44
N ILE A 216 1.07 16.51 4.70
CA ILE A 216 1.60 17.88 4.78
C ILE A 216 1.31 18.49 6.15
N ASP A 217 0.06 18.42 6.61
CA ASP A 217 -0.37 19.03 7.89
C ASP A 217 0.33 18.40 9.10
N GLN A 218 0.59 17.09 9.03
CA GLN A 218 1.26 16.34 10.10
C GLN A 218 2.79 16.35 9.97
N GLY A 219 3.34 16.82 8.86
CA GLY A 219 4.78 16.82 8.60
C GLY A 219 5.38 15.42 8.40
N TRP A 220 4.61 14.46 7.90
CA TRP A 220 5.02 13.06 7.71
C TRP A 220 5.70 12.78 6.36
N GLY A 221 5.68 13.76 5.48
CA GLY A 221 6.31 13.69 4.17
C GLY A 221 6.47 15.10 3.63
N ARG A 222 7.09 15.20 2.46
CA ARG A 222 7.28 16.47 1.77
C ARG A 222 6.52 16.51 0.47
N GLN A 223 5.91 17.66 0.20
CA GLN A 223 5.32 17.93 -1.10
C GLN A 223 6.42 18.08 -2.15
N ILE A 224 6.22 17.48 -3.32
CA ILE A 224 7.16 17.49 -4.45
C ILE A 224 6.47 17.92 -5.75
N SER A 225 7.27 18.34 -6.72
CA SER A 225 6.76 18.61 -8.06
C SER A 225 6.58 17.33 -8.87
N LYS A 226 5.88 17.41 -10.00
CA LYS A 226 5.73 16.28 -10.93
C LYS A 226 7.07 15.89 -11.54
N GLU A 227 7.91 16.88 -11.82
CA GLU A 227 9.26 16.68 -12.36
C GLU A 227 10.11 15.90 -11.35
N GLU A 228 10.12 16.33 -10.08
CA GLU A 228 10.85 15.61 -9.04
C GLU A 228 10.30 14.19 -8.81
N ALA A 229 8.98 14.00 -8.86
CA ALA A 229 8.38 12.67 -8.76
C ALA A 229 8.90 11.74 -9.88
N LEU A 230 8.96 12.23 -11.12
CA LEU A 230 9.49 11.49 -12.26
C LEU A 230 11.00 11.24 -12.16
N GLU A 231 11.76 12.15 -11.56
CA GLU A 231 13.19 11.93 -11.27
C GLU A 231 13.40 10.81 -10.24
N ILE A 232 12.60 10.77 -9.16
CA ILE A 232 12.64 9.70 -8.18
C ILE A 232 12.27 8.37 -8.84
N ILE A 233 11.17 8.34 -9.60
CA ILE A 233 10.73 7.17 -10.38
C ILE A 233 11.87 6.65 -11.26
N SER A 234 12.51 7.53 -12.04
CA SER A 234 13.64 7.17 -12.90
C SER A 234 14.79 6.50 -12.14
N LYS A 235 15.19 7.06 -10.99
CA LYS A 235 16.23 6.46 -10.13
C LYS A 235 15.80 5.11 -9.57
N THR A 236 14.53 4.97 -9.17
CA THR A 236 14.00 3.69 -8.68
C THR A 236 13.98 2.61 -9.77
N GLU A 237 13.76 2.97 -11.04
CA GLU A 237 13.89 2.01 -12.15
C GLU A 237 15.32 1.56 -12.35
N GLU A 238 16.30 2.45 -12.20
CA GLU A 238 17.73 2.13 -12.31
C GLU A 238 18.14 1.15 -11.22
N ASP A 239 17.72 1.42 -9.98
CA ASP A 239 17.90 0.55 -8.83
C ASP A 239 17.11 -0.76 -8.93
N GLY A 240 16.15 -0.89 -9.85
CA GLY A 240 15.42 -2.14 -10.12
C GLY A 240 14.22 -2.40 -9.25
N LEU A 241 13.63 -1.32 -8.75
CA LEU A 241 12.38 -1.37 -8.02
C LEU A 241 11.22 -1.57 -9.00
N VAL A 242 10.13 -2.10 -8.49
CA VAL A 242 8.88 -2.34 -9.21
C VAL A 242 7.78 -1.45 -8.65
N TYR A 243 6.75 -1.17 -9.45
CA TYR A 243 5.66 -0.28 -9.04
C TYR A 243 4.44 -1.05 -8.59
N GLU A 244 4.02 -0.76 -7.38
CA GLU A 244 2.72 -1.13 -6.83
C GLU A 244 1.92 0.15 -6.63
N ILE A 245 0.73 0.20 -7.19
CA ILE A 245 -0.10 1.41 -7.19
C ILE A 245 -1.51 1.05 -6.71
N GLY A 246 -2.21 2.01 -6.10
CA GLY A 246 -3.61 1.83 -5.71
C GLY A 246 -4.46 1.33 -6.88
N ASN A 247 -5.32 0.33 -6.63
CA ASN A 247 -6.13 -0.33 -7.65
C ASN A 247 -7.37 0.50 -8.02
N SER A 248 -7.13 1.67 -8.60
CA SER A 248 -8.16 2.53 -9.19
C SER A 248 -7.61 3.31 -10.39
N GLN A 249 -8.50 3.92 -11.15
CA GLN A 249 -8.15 4.87 -12.23
C GLN A 249 -7.64 6.21 -11.69
N THR A 250 -7.90 6.48 -10.40
CA THR A 250 -7.44 7.66 -9.66
C THR A 250 -6.63 7.22 -8.43
N PRO A 251 -5.45 6.61 -8.65
CA PRO A 251 -4.70 5.96 -7.59
C PRO A 251 -4.31 6.95 -6.51
N GLY A 252 -4.53 6.55 -5.25
CA GLY A 252 -4.22 7.40 -4.08
C GLY A 252 -2.79 7.26 -3.57
N SER A 253 -2.08 6.20 -4.00
CA SER A 253 -0.73 5.86 -3.55
C SER A 253 0.05 5.18 -4.65
N LEU A 254 1.38 5.32 -4.60
CA LEU A 254 2.36 4.60 -5.43
C LEU A 254 3.56 4.22 -4.58
N CYS A 255 3.94 2.94 -4.61
CA CYS A 255 5.10 2.41 -3.91
C CYS A 255 6.14 1.91 -4.93
N CYS A 256 7.40 2.32 -4.76
CA CYS A 256 8.51 1.74 -5.53
C CYS A 256 9.18 0.65 -4.67
N CYS A 257 8.78 -0.59 -4.91
CA CYS A 257 9.04 -1.74 -4.05
C CYS A 257 10.27 -2.53 -4.50
N CYS A 258 10.87 -3.22 -3.53
CA CYS A 258 11.96 -4.17 -3.74
C CYS A 258 11.64 -5.46 -3.01
N GLY A 259 12.05 -6.58 -3.58
CA GLY A 259 11.76 -7.92 -3.07
C GLY A 259 12.52 -8.29 -1.81
N CYS A 260 13.47 -7.46 -1.34
CA CYS A 260 14.20 -7.67 -0.09
C CYS A 260 13.55 -7.01 1.14
N CYS A 261 12.71 -5.97 0.94
CA CYS A 261 12.09 -5.24 2.05
C CYS A 261 10.56 -5.26 2.02
N CYS A 262 9.94 -5.23 0.83
CA CYS A 262 8.48 -5.15 0.72
C CYS A 262 7.84 -6.39 1.33
N GLY A 263 7.02 -6.21 2.37
CA GLY A 263 6.25 -7.29 2.99
C GLY A 263 5.32 -7.92 1.97
N TYR A 264 4.53 -7.08 1.29
CA TYR A 264 3.57 -7.53 0.29
C TYR A 264 4.19 -8.38 -0.82
N LEU A 265 5.30 -7.95 -1.45
CA LEU A 265 5.98 -8.77 -2.47
C LEU A 265 6.53 -10.08 -1.88
N SER A 266 6.94 -10.08 -0.61
CA SER A 266 7.41 -11.30 0.05
C SER A 266 6.25 -12.27 0.22
N ASP A 267 5.09 -11.82 0.70
CA ASP A 267 3.91 -12.65 0.89
C ASP A 267 3.37 -13.19 -0.44
N MET A 268 3.36 -12.35 -1.48
CA MET A 268 2.97 -12.79 -2.83
C MET A 268 3.90 -13.87 -3.40
N LYS A 269 5.21 -13.88 -3.09
CA LYS A 269 6.12 -14.93 -3.59
C LYS A 269 5.83 -16.30 -3.02
N GLU A 270 5.30 -16.36 -1.80
CA GLU A 270 5.00 -17.61 -1.12
C GLU A 270 3.71 -18.25 -1.65
N LEU A 271 2.88 -17.49 -2.37
CA LEU A 271 1.70 -18.03 -3.04
C LEU A 271 2.11 -18.87 -4.27
N PRO A 272 1.43 -20.00 -4.53
CA PRO A 272 1.70 -20.80 -5.74
C PRO A 272 1.43 -20.06 -7.06
N LYS A 273 0.46 -19.13 -7.05
CA LYS A 273 0.00 -18.37 -8.21
C LYS A 273 -0.39 -16.93 -7.85
N PRO A 274 0.56 -16.07 -7.47
CA PRO A 274 0.25 -14.70 -7.04
C PRO A 274 -0.48 -13.88 -8.10
N THR A 275 -0.37 -14.23 -9.38
CA THR A 275 -1.10 -13.57 -10.48
C THR A 275 -2.61 -13.71 -10.40
N GLU A 276 -3.16 -14.62 -9.58
CA GLU A 276 -4.61 -14.71 -9.34
C GLU A 276 -5.12 -13.61 -8.40
N PHE A 277 -4.23 -13.01 -7.60
CA PHE A 277 -4.55 -11.96 -6.64
C PHE A 277 -4.04 -10.58 -7.10
N LEU A 278 -2.88 -10.57 -7.76
CA LEU A 278 -2.26 -9.36 -8.28
C LEU A 278 -2.91 -8.93 -9.60
N THR A 279 -3.37 -7.68 -9.63
CA THR A 279 -3.89 -7.10 -10.86
C THR A 279 -2.73 -6.53 -11.68
N SER A 280 -2.56 -7.03 -12.91
CA SER A 280 -1.63 -6.50 -13.92
C SER A 280 -2.13 -6.85 -15.32
N ASN A 281 -1.99 -5.92 -16.26
CA ASN A 281 -2.36 -6.13 -17.67
C ASN A 281 -1.22 -6.69 -18.52
N TYR A 282 -0.07 -6.99 -17.91
CA TYR A 282 1.13 -7.39 -18.63
C TYR A 282 1.74 -8.66 -18.06
N TYR A 283 2.59 -9.31 -18.87
CA TYR A 283 3.48 -10.38 -18.44
C TYR A 283 4.79 -10.31 -19.23
N ALA A 284 5.87 -10.81 -18.65
CA ALA A 284 7.14 -10.92 -19.35
C ALA A 284 7.16 -12.16 -20.26
N GLU A 285 7.75 -12.04 -21.43
CA GLU A 285 7.94 -13.10 -22.41
C GLU A 285 9.41 -13.10 -22.84
N LEU A 286 9.98 -14.28 -23.03
CA LEU A 286 11.36 -14.44 -23.47
C LEU A 286 11.37 -14.94 -24.92
N ASP A 287 12.20 -14.32 -25.74
CA ASP A 287 12.66 -14.87 -27.01
C ASP A 287 13.85 -15.82 -26.77
N SER A 288 13.61 -17.12 -26.88
CA SER A 288 14.63 -18.14 -26.65
C SER A 288 15.69 -18.21 -27.74
N GLU A 289 15.41 -17.72 -28.96
CA GLU A 289 16.36 -17.83 -30.08
C GLU A 289 17.58 -16.90 -29.90
N ILE A 290 17.38 -15.78 -29.21
CA ILE A 290 18.42 -14.78 -28.94
C ILE A 290 18.84 -14.73 -27.46
N CYS A 291 18.28 -15.60 -26.62
CA CYS A 291 18.67 -15.72 -25.22
C CYS A 291 20.03 -16.43 -25.10
N THR A 292 20.94 -15.86 -24.32
CA THR A 292 22.27 -16.43 -24.08
C THR A 292 22.40 -17.12 -22.72
N GLY A 293 21.32 -17.17 -21.92
CA GLY A 293 21.39 -17.77 -20.58
C GLY A 293 22.16 -16.98 -19.53
N CYS A 294 22.45 -15.69 -19.76
CA CYS A 294 23.35 -14.91 -18.89
C CYS A 294 22.86 -14.69 -17.45
N GLY A 295 21.57 -14.91 -17.16
CA GLY A 295 21.04 -14.84 -15.80
C GLY A 295 20.64 -13.44 -15.32
N THR A 296 21.01 -12.35 -16.01
CA THR A 296 20.77 -10.98 -15.52
C THR A 296 19.31 -10.66 -15.21
N CYS A 297 18.37 -11.21 -15.98
CA CYS A 297 16.95 -11.04 -15.72
C CYS A 297 16.47 -11.71 -14.43
N LEU A 298 17.13 -12.78 -13.97
CA LEU A 298 16.83 -13.47 -12.70
C LEU A 298 17.15 -12.53 -11.52
N ASP A 299 18.34 -11.93 -11.52
CA ASP A 299 18.77 -10.99 -10.47
C ASP A 299 17.86 -9.77 -10.35
N ARG A 300 17.28 -9.37 -11.48
CA ARG A 300 16.37 -8.22 -11.56
C ARG A 300 14.94 -8.56 -11.14
N CYS A 301 14.57 -9.83 -11.12
CA CYS A 301 13.21 -10.25 -10.85
C CYS A 301 12.88 -10.16 -9.36
N GLN A 302 12.09 -9.16 -8.99
CA GLN A 302 11.65 -8.98 -7.61
C GLN A 302 10.70 -10.07 -7.11
N MET A 303 10.26 -11.02 -7.96
CA MET A 303 9.27 -12.06 -7.67
C MET A 303 9.79 -13.49 -7.84
N ASN A 304 11.08 -13.68 -8.14
CA ASN A 304 11.64 -15.01 -8.46
C ASN A 304 10.87 -15.75 -9.58
N ALA A 305 10.27 -15.01 -10.51
CA ALA A 305 9.49 -15.55 -11.61
C ALA A 305 10.35 -16.04 -12.79
N LEU A 306 11.67 -15.88 -12.71
CA LEU A 306 12.62 -16.26 -13.74
C LEU A 306 13.58 -17.30 -13.19
N THR A 307 13.83 -18.35 -13.96
CA THR A 307 14.80 -19.42 -13.66
C THR A 307 15.65 -19.74 -14.90
N LEU A 308 16.69 -20.56 -14.74
CA LEU A 308 17.45 -21.14 -15.85
C LEU A 308 17.04 -22.61 -16.02
N VAL A 309 16.65 -22.98 -17.23
CA VAL A 309 16.33 -24.36 -17.64
C VAL A 309 17.11 -24.62 -18.92
N ASP A 310 17.95 -25.67 -18.92
CA ASP A 310 18.80 -26.03 -20.06
C ASP A 310 19.64 -24.84 -20.60
N GLU A 311 20.22 -24.07 -19.67
CA GLU A 311 21.02 -22.86 -19.96
C GLU A 311 20.25 -21.71 -20.63
N ILE A 312 18.92 -21.78 -20.71
CA ILE A 312 18.06 -20.71 -21.22
C ILE A 312 17.19 -20.18 -20.09
N SER A 313 17.00 -18.85 -20.04
CA SER A 313 16.08 -18.27 -19.06
C SER A 313 14.66 -18.76 -19.31
N THR A 314 13.82 -18.87 -18.29
CA THR A 314 12.42 -19.27 -18.44
C THR A 314 11.57 -18.44 -17.50
N VAL A 315 10.44 -17.92 -18.00
CA VAL A 315 9.48 -17.14 -17.23
C VAL A 315 8.38 -18.05 -16.69
N ASN A 316 8.27 -18.18 -15.37
CA ASN A 316 7.08 -18.71 -14.73
C ASN A 316 5.97 -17.66 -14.77
N ARG A 317 4.97 -17.88 -15.64
CA ARG A 317 3.84 -16.94 -15.82
C ARG A 317 2.92 -16.85 -14.61
N ASP A 318 2.87 -17.88 -13.77
CA ASP A 318 2.05 -17.86 -12.54
C ASP A 318 2.66 -16.94 -11.46
N ASN A 319 3.97 -16.67 -11.54
CA ASN A 319 4.69 -15.78 -10.62
C ASN A 319 5.00 -14.40 -11.24
N CYS A 320 4.84 -14.25 -12.56
CA CYS A 320 5.20 -13.03 -13.27
C CYS A 320 4.13 -11.95 -13.09
N ILE A 321 4.45 -10.92 -12.31
CA ILE A 321 3.54 -9.80 -12.00
C ILE A 321 3.45 -8.73 -13.10
N GLY A 322 4.18 -8.89 -14.20
CA GLY A 322 4.14 -7.97 -15.33
C GLY A 322 4.80 -6.60 -15.11
N CYS A 323 5.72 -6.48 -14.15
CA CYS A 323 6.39 -5.21 -13.84
C CYS A 323 7.42 -4.76 -14.90
N GLY A 324 7.89 -5.66 -15.76
CA GLY A 324 8.83 -5.34 -16.84
C GLY A 324 10.27 -5.03 -16.41
N ALA A 325 10.62 -5.14 -15.12
CA ALA A 325 11.97 -4.81 -14.62
C ALA A 325 13.11 -5.58 -15.33
N CYS A 326 12.83 -6.79 -15.83
CA CYS A 326 13.77 -7.64 -16.56
C CYS A 326 14.07 -7.20 -18.01
N VAL A 327 13.22 -6.37 -18.61
CA VAL A 327 13.32 -5.97 -20.03
C VAL A 327 14.56 -5.10 -20.28
N PRO A 328 14.72 -3.93 -19.64
CA PRO A 328 15.82 -3.01 -19.96
C PRO A 328 17.21 -3.54 -19.55
N THR A 329 17.28 -4.61 -18.76
CA THR A 329 18.56 -5.18 -18.32
C THR A 329 19.03 -6.34 -19.19
N CYS A 330 18.22 -6.81 -20.14
CA CYS A 330 18.57 -7.94 -20.99
C CYS A 330 19.57 -7.49 -22.08
N PRO A 331 20.83 -7.98 -22.07
CA PRO A 331 21.86 -7.49 -22.99
C PRO A 331 21.64 -7.90 -24.45
N THR A 332 20.83 -8.94 -24.69
CA THR A 332 20.48 -9.41 -26.03
C THR A 332 19.06 -9.04 -26.44
N GLU A 333 18.36 -8.23 -25.64
CA GLU A 333 16.98 -7.81 -25.90
C GLU A 333 15.98 -8.98 -26.02
N ALA A 334 16.33 -10.15 -25.46
CA ALA A 334 15.49 -11.34 -25.44
C ALA A 334 14.21 -11.17 -24.59
N MET A 335 14.27 -10.32 -23.56
CA MET A 335 13.14 -10.09 -22.66
C MET A 335 12.19 -9.04 -23.23
N ASN A 336 10.92 -9.40 -23.35
CA ASN A 336 9.86 -8.54 -23.82
C ASN A 336 8.73 -8.47 -22.81
N LEU A 337 7.99 -7.36 -22.82
CA LEU A 337 6.72 -7.28 -22.13
C LEU A 337 5.58 -7.55 -23.12
N ARG A 338 4.52 -8.24 -22.68
CA ARG A 338 3.34 -8.51 -23.51
C ARG A 338 2.09 -8.09 -22.77
N LYS A 339 1.18 -7.43 -23.48
CA LYS A 339 -0.16 -7.10 -22.96
C LYS A 339 -1.02 -8.36 -22.97
N LYS A 340 -1.77 -8.58 -21.90
CA LYS A 340 -2.76 -9.66 -21.82
C LYS A 340 -3.91 -9.37 -22.80
N GLU A 341 -4.48 -10.43 -23.38
CA GLU A 341 -5.60 -10.31 -24.32
C GLU A 341 -6.82 -9.63 -23.69
N LYS A 342 -7.11 -9.96 -22.43
CA LYS A 342 -8.15 -9.33 -21.64
C LYS A 342 -7.53 -8.25 -20.75
N GLU A 343 -7.80 -7.00 -21.11
CA GLU A 343 -7.48 -5.86 -20.27
C GLU A 343 -8.41 -5.79 -19.05
N ILE A 344 -7.83 -5.60 -17.88
CA ILE A 344 -8.50 -5.31 -16.63
C ILE A 344 -8.47 -3.79 -16.45
N ILE A 345 -9.65 -3.19 -16.44
CA ILE A 345 -9.81 -1.78 -16.13
C ILE A 345 -10.01 -1.67 -14.62
N PRO A 346 -9.17 -0.92 -13.89
CA PRO A 346 -9.34 -0.78 -12.46
C PRO A 346 -10.63 0.01 -12.13
N PRO A 347 -11.20 -0.16 -10.92
CA PRO A 347 -12.32 0.65 -10.45
C PRO A 347 -12.09 2.15 -10.63
N LYS A 348 -13.17 2.92 -10.77
CA LYS A 348 -13.08 4.36 -11.06
C LYS A 348 -12.28 5.12 -9.98
N ASP A 349 -12.56 4.79 -8.73
CA ASP A 349 -12.02 5.45 -7.54
C ASP A 349 -11.98 4.45 -6.36
N TRP A 350 -11.48 4.93 -5.22
CA TRP A 350 -11.36 4.14 -4.00
C TRP A 350 -12.70 3.66 -3.43
N ASP A 351 -13.74 4.50 -3.51
CA ASP A 351 -15.07 4.13 -3.02
C ASP A 351 -15.66 2.98 -3.84
N ALA A 352 -15.50 3.01 -5.17
CA ALA A 352 -15.90 1.91 -6.04
C ALA A 352 -15.15 0.61 -5.72
N LEU A 353 -13.83 0.68 -5.52
CA LEU A 353 -13.01 -0.49 -5.14
C LEU A 353 -13.50 -1.11 -3.82
N TYR A 354 -13.73 -0.28 -2.79
CA TYR A 354 -14.20 -0.77 -1.50
C TYR A 354 -15.62 -1.34 -1.55
N ALA A 355 -16.51 -0.75 -2.35
CA ALA A 355 -17.83 -1.33 -2.60
C ALA A 355 -17.74 -2.71 -3.26
N GLU A 356 -16.85 -2.89 -4.25
CA GLU A 356 -16.62 -4.18 -4.89
C GLU A 356 -16.07 -5.24 -3.91
N ILE A 357 -15.11 -4.85 -3.06
CA ILE A 357 -14.54 -5.72 -2.03
C ILE A 357 -15.61 -6.15 -1.02
N LEU A 358 -16.41 -5.19 -0.52
CA LEU A 358 -17.51 -5.48 0.41
C LEU A 358 -18.55 -6.44 -0.18
N ASN A 359 -18.87 -6.31 -1.47
CA ASN A 359 -19.85 -7.18 -2.13
C ASN A 359 -19.37 -8.62 -2.33
N LYS A 360 -18.06 -8.88 -2.21
CA LYS A 360 -17.46 -10.22 -2.32
C LYS A 360 -17.21 -10.89 -0.98
N LYS A 361 -17.29 -10.13 0.12
CA LYS A 361 -17.28 -10.65 1.48
C LYS A 361 -18.66 -11.17 1.84
#